data_AF-A0A1I4AFE8-F1
#
_entry.id   AF-A0A1I4AFE8-F1
#
_cell.length_a   1.000
_cell.length_b   1.000
_cell.length_c   1.000
_cell.angle_alpha   90.00
_cell.angle_beta   90.00
_cell.angle_gamma   90.00
#
_symmetry.space_group_name_H-M   'P 1'
#
loop_
_entity.id
_entity.type
_entity.pdbx_description
1 polymer ?
#
loop_
_entity_poly.entity_id
_entity_poly.type
_entity_poly.pdbx_seq_one_letter_code
_entity_poly.pdbx_strand_id
1 'polypeptide(L)'
;MHKFLRATMLATSLVVAGGAFMTPAFAEVVYNRGNSADPESLDPHKTSTVYEAHILRDLFEGLVMQDQKADVIPGAAESWTVSDDGLVYTFKLRSGGVWSDGSPVTAEDFVYSFRRLEDPATGAEYASMLYVIKNGEEVNTGKAKPEEMGVKAIDASTLEITLKAPTPYFLEMLTHQSAYPVNKAAIDKLGADWIKPGNLVSNGAYTLAEFVPNDHIKLTKNAKFHDAANVKIDVVNYIPTEDRSTAMKRFEAGELDSNDDIPTEQMADLKAKFGDQLRIGAYLGTYYYAIKTDKAPWDNPKLRNAISEAIDRDFLAEKVWQNSMIPGYSMVPPGIEGYSPALASFAEKSQIDREEEASKVLAELGYGPDKPLKMEIRYNTSENHKNTAVAIQEQLKPLGIEVSLLNTDTKTHYGHLEQKGDFDVARAGWIADYKDPETFLGISRKASGNNYSNYNSPAYEAAMDKAAAAGGKPEERLKLLSDAERILIDDVGQIPLLYYSYKNLVSSKLKGFDENVMDVHPTRFVSKD
;
A
#
# COMPACT_ATOMS: atom_id res chain seq x y z
N MET A 1 -36.36 65.74 -63.16
CA MET A 1 -36.14 65.16 -61.81
C MET A 1 -36.15 63.64 -61.91
N HIS A 2 -35.35 62.99 -61.07
CA HIS A 2 -34.84 61.60 -61.00
C HIS A 2 -35.74 60.42 -61.45
N LYS A 3 -35.23 59.42 -62.21
CA LYS A 3 -34.57 58.11 -61.81
C LYS A 3 -35.35 57.35 -60.70
N PHE A 4 -35.69 56.05 -60.71
CA PHE A 4 -35.04 54.74 -60.99
C PHE A 4 -36.18 53.68 -61.15
N LEU A 5 -36.20 52.60 -61.97
CA LEU A 5 -35.36 51.40 -62.17
C LEU A 5 -35.37 50.34 -61.04
N ARG A 6 -35.98 49.16 -61.30
CA ARG A 6 -35.57 47.74 -60.98
C ARG A 6 -36.81 46.82 -60.95
N ALA A 7 -36.99 45.82 -61.80
CA ALA A 7 -36.21 44.61 -62.15
C ALA A 7 -36.58 43.37 -61.32
N THR A 8 -37.19 42.41 -62.03
CA THR A 8 -37.59 41.03 -61.68
C THR A 8 -36.39 40.15 -61.30
N MET A 9 -36.56 39.23 -60.34
CA MET A 9 -35.84 37.94 -60.35
C MET A 9 -36.53 36.89 -59.45
N LEU A 10 -36.90 35.77 -60.07
CA LEU A 10 -37.19 34.48 -59.44
C LEU A 10 -35.92 33.98 -58.73
N ALA A 11 -36.05 33.49 -57.50
CA ALA A 11 -35.02 32.71 -56.83
C ALA A 11 -35.58 31.35 -56.41
N THR A 12 -35.13 30.32 -57.12
CA THR A 12 -35.36 28.89 -56.86
C THR A 12 -34.67 28.50 -55.55
N SER A 13 -35.42 28.03 -54.56
CA SER A 13 -34.86 27.53 -53.31
C SER A 13 -34.37 26.09 -53.49
N LEU A 14 -33.05 25.90 -53.52
CA LEU A 14 -32.40 24.59 -53.48
C LEU A 14 -32.49 24.05 -52.03
N VAL A 15 -33.27 22.99 -51.80
CA VAL A 15 -33.21 22.23 -50.55
C VAL A 15 -31.99 21.31 -50.63
N VAL A 16 -30.88 21.73 -50.02
CA VAL A 16 -29.74 20.85 -49.75
C VAL A 16 -30.09 20.05 -48.51
N ALA A 17 -30.41 18.76 -48.70
CA ALA A 17 -30.49 17.79 -47.63
C ALA A 17 -29.09 17.56 -47.04
N GLY A 18 -28.71 18.39 -46.06
CA GLY A 18 -27.56 18.16 -45.21
C GLY A 18 -27.87 17.00 -44.27
N GLY A 19 -27.54 15.78 -44.69
CA GLY A 19 -27.47 14.61 -43.81
C GLY A 19 -26.39 14.86 -42.77
N ALA A 20 -26.77 15.40 -41.62
CA ALA A 20 -25.93 15.39 -40.44
C ALA A 20 -25.75 13.93 -40.03
N PHE A 21 -24.54 13.39 -40.26
CA PHE A 21 -24.09 12.19 -39.57
C PHE A 21 -24.03 12.53 -38.08
N MET A 22 -25.13 12.30 -37.36
CA MET A 22 -25.10 12.22 -35.90
C MET A 22 -24.31 10.95 -35.56
N THR A 23 -23.01 11.10 -35.35
CA THR A 23 -22.24 10.11 -34.58
C THR A 23 -22.91 10.02 -33.21
N PRO A 24 -23.40 8.84 -32.79
CA PRO A 24 -23.97 8.71 -31.46
C PRO A 24 -22.92 9.10 -30.43
N ALA A 25 -23.21 10.14 -29.63
CA ALA A 25 -22.44 10.44 -28.45
C ALA A 25 -22.71 9.31 -27.45
N PHE A 26 -21.78 8.35 -27.36
CA PHE A 26 -21.81 7.38 -26.27
C PHE A 26 -21.71 8.15 -24.96
N ALA A 27 -22.58 7.83 -24.01
CA ALA A 27 -22.51 8.40 -22.67
C ALA A 27 -21.18 7.97 -22.03
N GLU A 28 -20.49 8.91 -21.40
CA GLU A 28 -19.23 8.67 -20.69
C GLU A 28 -19.42 7.59 -19.61
N VAL A 29 -18.55 6.58 -19.59
CA VAL A 29 -18.57 5.55 -18.55
C VAL A 29 -17.80 6.05 -17.33
N VAL A 30 -18.54 6.47 -16.31
CA VAL A 30 -17.99 7.01 -15.05
C VAL A 30 -17.95 5.93 -13.98
N TYR A 31 -16.81 5.76 -13.32
CA TYR A 31 -16.62 4.90 -12.15
C TYR A 31 -16.36 5.77 -10.91
N ASN A 32 -17.30 5.76 -9.96
CA ASN A 32 -17.14 6.43 -8.66
C ASN A 32 -16.59 5.44 -7.63
N ARG A 33 -15.34 5.61 -7.26
CA ARG A 33 -14.58 4.70 -6.39
C ARG A 33 -14.32 5.37 -5.04
N GLY A 34 -14.77 4.76 -3.95
CA GLY A 34 -14.34 5.14 -2.60
C GLY A 34 -12.85 4.89 -2.42
N ASN A 35 -12.17 5.75 -1.66
CA ASN A 35 -10.71 5.71 -1.51
C ASN A 35 -10.21 5.95 -0.08
N SER A 36 -11.03 5.68 0.93
CA SER A 36 -10.74 5.87 2.36
C SER A 36 -10.43 7.33 2.79
N ALA A 37 -9.45 8.01 2.22
CA ALA A 37 -9.06 9.38 2.55
C ALA A 37 -8.48 10.13 1.34
N ASP A 38 -8.22 11.43 1.50
CA ASP A 38 -7.44 12.21 0.53
C ASP A 38 -5.95 11.83 0.61
N PRO A 39 -5.22 11.81 -0.53
CA PRO A 39 -3.79 11.57 -0.55
C PRO A 39 -3.00 12.75 0.04
N GLU A 40 -1.92 12.47 0.77
CA GLU A 40 -1.00 13.55 1.20
C GLU A 40 -0.24 14.15 0.00
N SER A 41 0.01 13.33 -1.02
CA SER A 41 0.77 13.68 -2.22
C SER A 41 0.37 12.79 -3.39
N LEU A 42 0.53 13.30 -4.61
CA LEU A 42 0.47 12.51 -5.85
C LEU A 42 1.86 12.35 -6.50
N ASP A 43 2.92 12.63 -5.73
CA ASP A 43 4.32 12.35 -6.09
C ASP A 43 4.67 10.94 -5.57
N PRO A 44 4.90 9.93 -6.43
CA PRO A 44 5.12 8.54 -6.00
C PRO A 44 6.34 8.34 -5.09
N HIS A 45 7.26 9.32 -4.98
CA HIS A 45 8.41 9.25 -4.07
C HIS A 45 8.16 9.99 -2.75
N LYS A 46 6.91 10.43 -2.49
CA LYS A 46 6.50 11.14 -1.26
C LYS A 46 5.17 10.59 -0.73
N THR A 47 4.92 9.31 -0.95
CA THR A 47 3.71 8.60 -0.51
C THR A 47 4.09 7.33 0.22
N SER A 48 3.22 6.88 1.11
CA SER A 48 3.47 5.68 1.93
C SER A 48 2.26 4.83 2.24
N THR A 49 1.14 5.15 1.61
CA THR A 49 -0.18 4.66 2.00
C THR A 49 -0.90 4.02 0.80
N VAL A 50 -1.89 3.16 1.11
CA VAL A 50 -2.63 2.36 0.11
C VAL A 50 -3.58 3.22 -0.73
N TYR A 51 -4.21 4.24 -0.13
CA TYR A 51 -5.15 5.09 -0.85
C TYR A 51 -4.44 6.01 -1.87
N GLU A 52 -3.19 6.40 -1.65
CA GLU A 52 -2.32 6.99 -2.68
C GLU A 52 -2.03 5.96 -3.78
N ALA A 53 -1.68 4.72 -3.40
CA ALA A 53 -1.31 3.67 -4.35
C ALA A 53 -2.45 3.36 -5.33
N HIS A 54 -3.71 3.44 -4.90
CA HIS A 54 -4.88 3.28 -5.79
C HIS A 54 -4.88 4.31 -6.93
N ILE A 55 -4.71 5.59 -6.59
CA ILE A 55 -4.72 6.69 -7.55
C ILE A 55 -3.47 6.63 -8.44
N LEU A 56 -2.30 6.39 -7.85
CA LEU A 56 -1.02 6.38 -8.56
C LEU A 56 -0.93 5.23 -9.57
N ARG A 57 -1.57 4.09 -9.31
CA ARG A 57 -1.64 2.96 -10.24
C ARG A 57 -2.43 3.26 -11.51
N ASP A 58 -3.36 4.22 -11.45
CA ASP A 58 -4.09 4.70 -12.62
C ASP A 58 -3.30 5.79 -13.38
N LEU A 59 -2.53 6.61 -12.66
CA LEU A 59 -1.73 7.71 -13.22
C LEU A 59 -0.39 7.25 -13.81
N PHE A 60 0.23 6.23 -13.26
CA PHE A 60 1.58 5.79 -13.64
C PHE A 60 1.63 4.29 -13.95
N GLU A 61 2.54 3.91 -14.86
CA GLU A 61 2.84 2.52 -15.18
C GLU A 61 4.33 2.25 -14.98
N GLY A 62 4.66 1.35 -14.05
CA GLY A 62 6.04 0.90 -13.79
C GLY A 62 6.61 0.02 -14.92
N LEU A 63 7.82 -0.51 -14.73
CA LEU A 63 8.42 -1.46 -15.68
C LEU A 63 7.52 -2.69 -15.89
N VAL A 64 6.98 -3.19 -14.78
CA VAL A 64 5.97 -4.22 -14.70
C VAL A 64 4.78 -3.69 -13.89
N MET A 65 3.68 -4.42 -13.92
CA MET A 65 2.44 -4.03 -13.25
C MET A 65 1.68 -5.28 -12.79
N GLN A 66 0.56 -5.09 -12.10
CA GLN A 66 -0.33 -6.15 -11.66
C GLN A 66 -1.58 -6.25 -12.54
N ASP A 67 -2.02 -7.47 -12.83
CA ASP A 67 -3.31 -7.74 -13.47
C ASP A 67 -4.47 -7.82 -12.44
N GLN A 68 -5.66 -8.25 -12.88
CA GLN A 68 -6.84 -8.41 -12.02
C GLN A 68 -6.64 -9.41 -10.86
N LYS A 69 -5.71 -10.37 -11.00
CA LYS A 69 -5.37 -11.38 -9.98
C LYS A 69 -4.18 -10.97 -9.12
N ALA A 70 -3.68 -9.75 -9.32
CA ALA A 70 -2.44 -9.26 -8.77
C ALA A 70 -1.21 -10.09 -9.20
N ASP A 71 -1.24 -10.68 -10.39
CA ASP A 71 -0.07 -11.34 -10.99
C ASP A 71 0.77 -10.32 -11.75
N VAL A 72 2.10 -10.51 -11.72
CA VAL A 72 3.03 -9.60 -12.42
C VAL A 72 2.93 -9.80 -13.92
N ILE A 73 2.64 -8.72 -14.64
CA ILE A 73 2.56 -8.69 -16.10
C ILE A 73 3.39 -7.51 -16.67
N PRO A 74 3.70 -7.52 -17.98
CA PRO A 74 4.43 -6.43 -18.63
C PRO A 74 3.73 -5.06 -18.49
N GLY A 75 4.45 -4.07 -17.95
CA GLY A 75 4.02 -2.67 -17.83
C GLY A 75 4.63 -1.82 -18.95
N ALA A 76 5.38 -0.78 -18.61
CA ALA A 76 6.13 0.03 -19.57
C ALA A 76 7.24 -0.76 -20.28
N ALA A 77 7.72 -1.85 -19.68
CA ALA A 77 8.53 -2.86 -20.35
C ALA A 77 7.63 -3.90 -21.02
N GLU A 78 7.91 -4.23 -22.27
CA GLU A 78 7.23 -5.31 -23.00
C GLU A 78 7.79 -6.70 -22.67
N SER A 79 9.06 -6.76 -22.25
CA SER A 79 9.75 -7.99 -21.86
C SER A 79 10.98 -7.68 -21.00
N TRP A 80 11.50 -8.72 -20.35
CA TRP A 80 12.77 -8.65 -19.64
C TRP A 80 13.50 -10.00 -19.68
N THR A 81 14.80 -9.95 -19.46
CA THR A 81 15.64 -11.13 -19.24
C THR A 81 16.35 -11.02 -17.90
N VAL A 82 16.58 -12.16 -17.24
CA VAL A 82 17.33 -12.26 -16.00
C VAL A 82 18.59 -13.08 -16.27
N SER A 83 19.74 -12.64 -15.78
CA SER A 83 20.99 -13.40 -15.86
C SER A 83 20.91 -14.70 -15.06
N ASP A 84 21.75 -15.68 -15.41
CA ASP A 84 21.77 -17.01 -14.77
C ASP A 84 22.01 -16.95 -13.25
N ASP A 85 22.73 -15.93 -12.77
CA ASP A 85 22.98 -15.68 -11.34
C ASP A 85 21.87 -14.90 -10.64
N GLY A 86 20.83 -14.46 -11.36
CA GLY A 86 19.70 -13.71 -10.81
C GLY A 86 20.01 -12.27 -10.45
N LEU A 87 21.16 -11.72 -10.87
CA LEU A 87 21.63 -10.39 -10.46
C LEU A 87 21.31 -9.29 -11.46
N VAL A 88 21.26 -9.59 -12.76
CA VAL A 88 21.12 -8.59 -13.82
C VAL A 88 19.79 -8.77 -14.52
N TYR A 89 18.94 -7.75 -14.43
CA TYR A 89 17.66 -7.67 -15.13
C TYR A 89 17.81 -6.68 -16.29
N THR A 90 17.49 -7.12 -17.50
CA THR A 90 17.47 -6.25 -18.69
C THR A 90 16.04 -6.12 -19.19
N PHE A 91 15.47 -4.94 -19.08
CA PHE A 91 14.11 -4.61 -19.52
C PHE A 91 14.15 -3.97 -20.91
N LYS A 92 13.23 -4.41 -21.78
CA LYS A 92 12.95 -3.78 -23.07
C LYS A 92 11.67 -2.97 -22.95
N LEU A 93 11.79 -1.66 -23.10
CA LEU A 93 10.67 -0.72 -23.03
C LEU A 93 9.85 -0.76 -24.32
N ARG A 94 8.54 -0.50 -24.20
CA ARG A 94 7.63 -0.41 -25.33
C ARG A 94 8.06 0.71 -26.28
N SER A 95 8.23 0.39 -27.56
CA SER A 95 8.59 1.40 -28.58
C SER A 95 7.54 2.50 -28.76
N GLY A 96 6.28 2.23 -28.39
CA GLY A 96 5.17 3.18 -28.43
C GLY A 96 4.81 3.78 -27.07
N GLY A 97 5.63 3.56 -26.03
CA GLY A 97 5.40 4.14 -24.71
C GLY A 97 5.58 5.64 -24.72
N VAL A 98 4.53 6.39 -24.38
CA VAL A 98 4.56 7.86 -24.32
C VAL A 98 3.91 8.36 -23.03
N TRP A 99 4.40 9.48 -22.55
CA TRP A 99 3.78 10.30 -21.53
C TRP A 99 2.50 10.96 -22.07
N SER A 100 1.63 11.44 -21.17
CA SER A 100 0.37 12.11 -21.50
C SER A 100 0.56 13.41 -22.27
N ASP A 101 1.73 14.05 -22.15
CA ASP A 101 2.12 15.21 -22.98
C ASP A 101 2.58 14.81 -24.40
N GLY A 102 2.84 13.51 -24.64
CA GLY A 102 3.25 12.93 -25.93
C GLY A 102 4.77 12.75 -26.07
N SER A 103 5.56 13.13 -25.06
CA SER A 103 6.99 12.80 -25.02
C SER A 103 7.18 11.29 -24.84
N PRO A 104 8.25 10.68 -25.40
CA PRO A 104 8.50 9.26 -25.24
C PRO A 104 8.88 8.92 -23.79
N VAL A 105 8.42 7.76 -23.31
CA VAL A 105 8.92 7.15 -22.06
C VAL A 105 10.21 6.39 -22.40
N THR A 106 11.30 6.69 -21.71
CA THR A 106 12.63 6.15 -22.01
C THR A 106 13.27 5.49 -20.79
N ALA A 107 14.33 4.72 -21.02
CA ALA A 107 15.11 4.12 -19.93
C ALA A 107 15.71 5.18 -19.00
N GLU A 108 16.01 6.38 -19.50
CA GLU A 108 16.51 7.49 -18.68
C GLU A 108 15.46 8.02 -17.69
N ASP A 109 14.17 7.91 -17.99
CA ASP A 109 13.11 8.28 -17.04
C ASP A 109 13.15 7.37 -15.81
N PHE A 110 13.37 6.06 -16.00
CA PHE A 110 13.54 5.10 -14.91
C PHE A 110 14.84 5.29 -14.14
N VAL A 111 15.96 5.53 -14.85
CA VAL A 111 17.25 5.86 -14.21
C VAL A 111 17.11 7.09 -13.31
N TYR A 112 16.50 8.16 -13.82
CA TYR A 112 16.23 9.37 -13.06
C TYR A 112 15.34 9.07 -11.84
N SER A 113 14.26 8.33 -12.05
CA SER A 113 13.27 8.07 -10.99
C SER A 113 13.86 7.26 -9.85
N PHE A 114 14.61 6.19 -10.15
CA PHE A 114 15.21 5.34 -9.12
C PHE A 114 16.28 6.09 -8.34
N ARG A 115 17.10 6.90 -9.02
CA ARG A 115 18.07 7.78 -8.34
C ARG A 115 17.40 8.86 -7.50
N ARG A 116 16.28 9.42 -7.98
CA ARG A 116 15.50 10.42 -7.22
C ARG A 116 14.90 9.81 -5.97
N LEU A 117 14.38 8.59 -6.02
CA LEU A 117 13.87 7.91 -4.83
C LEU A 117 14.96 7.77 -3.77
N GLU A 118 16.19 7.44 -4.18
CA GLU A 118 17.33 7.29 -3.28
C GLU A 118 17.99 8.61 -2.89
N ASP A 119 17.69 9.73 -3.54
CA ASP A 119 18.25 11.03 -3.18
C ASP A 119 17.72 11.47 -1.79
N PRO A 120 18.60 11.70 -0.79
CA PRO A 120 18.18 12.14 0.54
C PRO A 120 17.41 13.45 0.55
N ALA A 121 17.63 14.31 -0.45
CA ALA A 121 16.89 15.56 -0.61
C ALA A 121 15.42 15.35 -1.01
N THR A 122 15.08 14.19 -1.57
CA THR A 122 13.67 13.83 -1.85
C THR A 122 12.91 13.57 -0.55
N GLY A 123 13.59 13.01 0.46
CA GLY A 123 12.98 12.63 1.74
C GLY A 123 11.98 11.50 1.60
N ALA A 124 12.25 10.52 0.73
CA ALA A 124 11.32 9.44 0.43
C ALA A 124 11.23 8.43 1.59
N GLU A 125 10.02 8.22 2.12
CA GLU A 125 9.76 7.22 3.17
C GLU A 125 10.07 5.79 2.68
N TYR A 126 9.84 5.53 1.39
CA TYR A 126 10.09 4.24 0.73
C TYR A 126 11.47 4.12 0.08
N ALA A 127 12.47 4.95 0.42
CA ALA A 127 13.83 4.83 -0.14
C ALA A 127 14.40 3.41 -0.01
N SER A 128 14.23 2.79 1.16
CA SER A 128 14.71 1.43 1.43
C SER A 128 14.15 0.34 0.50
N MET A 129 13.05 0.60 -0.22
CA MET A 129 12.46 -0.32 -1.20
C MET A 129 13.46 -0.69 -2.31
N LEU A 130 14.33 0.24 -2.74
CA LEU A 130 15.28 -0.02 -3.83
C LEU A 130 16.70 -0.34 -3.34
N TYR A 131 16.90 -0.57 -2.04
CA TYR A 131 18.21 -0.99 -1.47
C TYR A 131 18.68 -2.37 -1.95
N VAL A 132 17.80 -3.16 -2.58
CA VAL A 132 18.17 -4.42 -3.25
C VAL A 132 18.98 -4.17 -4.53
N ILE A 133 18.87 -2.98 -5.12
CA ILE A 133 19.69 -2.54 -6.25
C ILE A 133 21.11 -2.25 -5.74
N LYS A 134 22.11 -2.68 -6.50
CA LYS A 134 23.52 -2.43 -6.18
C LYS A 134 23.75 -0.94 -5.92
N ASN A 135 24.37 -0.62 -4.80
CA ASN A 135 24.64 0.75 -4.32
C ASN A 135 23.39 1.60 -3.99
N GLY A 136 22.17 1.05 -3.91
CA GLY A 136 20.97 1.83 -3.58
C GLY A 136 21.05 2.48 -2.18
N GLU A 137 21.36 1.67 -1.16
CA GLU A 137 21.56 2.15 0.22
C GLU A 137 22.75 3.12 0.32
N GLU A 138 23.84 2.85 -0.38
CA GLU A 138 25.01 3.69 -0.37
C GLU A 138 24.74 5.06 -0.99
N VAL A 139 23.90 5.14 -2.03
CA VAL A 139 23.45 6.42 -2.59
C VAL A 139 22.59 7.18 -1.58
N ASN A 140 21.61 6.52 -0.97
CA ASN A 140 20.75 7.16 0.04
C ASN A 140 21.50 7.59 1.30
N THR A 141 22.53 6.86 1.69
CA THR A 141 23.34 7.23 2.87
C THR A 141 24.51 8.15 2.54
N GLY A 142 24.62 8.63 1.29
CA GLY A 142 25.68 9.53 0.82
C GLY A 142 27.08 8.90 0.78
N LYS A 143 27.16 7.57 0.79
CA LYS A 143 28.40 6.78 0.71
C LYS A 143 28.81 6.44 -0.73
N ALA A 144 27.90 6.56 -1.69
CA ALA A 144 28.15 6.42 -3.13
C ALA A 144 27.47 7.56 -3.90
N LYS A 145 27.95 7.83 -5.13
CA LYS A 145 27.31 8.81 -6.01
C LYS A 145 26.10 8.19 -6.72
N PRO A 146 25.06 8.97 -7.09
CA PRO A 146 23.91 8.45 -7.82
C PRO A 146 24.25 7.67 -9.09
N GLU A 147 25.32 8.05 -9.80
CA GLU A 147 25.78 7.37 -11.02
C GLU A 147 26.35 5.97 -10.77
N GLU A 148 26.71 5.65 -9.51
CA GLU A 148 27.21 4.35 -9.11
C GLU A 148 26.09 3.37 -8.76
N MET A 149 24.83 3.83 -8.64
CA MET A 149 23.66 2.96 -8.48
C MET A 149 23.55 2.01 -9.67
N GLY A 150 23.20 0.75 -9.40
CA GLY A 150 23.07 -0.32 -10.39
C GLY A 150 21.87 -0.19 -11.32
N VAL A 151 21.63 0.99 -11.89
CA VAL A 151 20.54 1.31 -12.81
C VAL A 151 21.12 2.10 -13.97
N LYS A 152 21.05 1.56 -15.18
CA LYS A 152 21.60 2.22 -16.38
C LYS A 152 20.69 2.06 -17.59
N ALA A 153 20.55 3.13 -18.36
CA ALA A 153 20.03 3.06 -19.71
C ALA A 153 21.16 2.57 -20.64
N ILE A 154 20.97 1.41 -21.28
CA ILE A 154 21.87 0.95 -22.36
C ILE A 154 21.60 1.76 -23.63
N ASP A 155 20.32 2.03 -23.89
CA ASP A 155 19.80 2.91 -24.92
C ASP A 155 18.42 3.43 -24.48
N ALA A 156 17.77 4.26 -25.29
CA ALA A 156 16.49 4.88 -24.96
C ALA A 156 15.38 3.87 -24.60
N SER A 157 15.46 2.63 -25.09
CA SER A 157 14.46 1.58 -24.91
C SER A 157 14.95 0.38 -24.10
N THR A 158 16.17 0.43 -23.56
CA THR A 158 16.77 -0.71 -22.85
C THR A 158 17.31 -0.24 -21.51
N LEU A 159 16.71 -0.73 -20.43
CA LEU A 159 17.14 -0.48 -19.06
C LEU A 159 17.79 -1.75 -18.50
N GLU A 160 18.97 -1.62 -17.91
CA GLU A 160 19.61 -2.70 -17.15
C GLU A 160 19.66 -2.31 -15.67
N ILE A 161 19.23 -3.23 -14.80
CA ILE A 161 19.29 -3.12 -13.35
C ILE A 161 20.16 -4.26 -12.80
N THR A 162 21.13 -3.91 -11.97
CA THR A 162 22.00 -4.85 -11.25
C THR A 162 21.66 -4.86 -9.77
N LEU A 163 21.34 -6.03 -9.23
CA LEU A 163 21.04 -6.24 -7.82
C LEU A 163 22.31 -6.55 -7.01
N LYS A 164 22.24 -6.32 -5.69
CA LYS A 164 23.33 -6.68 -4.76
C LYS A 164 23.36 -8.18 -4.43
N ALA A 165 22.21 -8.84 -4.54
CA ALA A 165 22.02 -10.27 -4.31
C ALA A 165 20.81 -10.77 -5.13
N PRO A 166 20.72 -12.08 -5.44
CA PRO A 166 19.56 -12.62 -6.13
C PRO A 166 18.30 -12.34 -5.31
N THR A 167 17.32 -11.67 -5.90
CA THR A 167 16.09 -11.23 -5.21
C THR A 167 14.88 -11.77 -5.98
N PRO A 168 14.32 -12.93 -5.59
CA PRO A 168 13.33 -13.63 -6.41
C PRO A 168 11.99 -12.88 -6.55
N TYR A 169 11.71 -11.95 -5.64
CA TYR A 169 10.51 -11.12 -5.62
C TYR A 169 10.74 -9.72 -6.25
N PHE A 170 11.89 -9.48 -6.89
CA PHE A 170 12.25 -8.16 -7.42
C PHE A 170 11.23 -7.60 -8.42
N LEU A 171 10.66 -8.45 -9.29
CA LEU A 171 9.64 -8.01 -10.24
C LEU A 171 8.35 -7.56 -9.53
N GLU A 172 7.96 -8.23 -8.44
CA GLU A 172 6.80 -7.79 -7.65
C GLU A 172 7.05 -6.45 -6.97
N MET A 173 8.26 -6.22 -6.44
CA MET A 173 8.65 -4.91 -5.87
C MET A 173 8.50 -3.78 -6.89
N LEU A 174 8.80 -4.03 -8.17
CA LEU A 174 8.68 -3.04 -9.24
C LEU A 174 7.23 -2.69 -9.60
N THR A 175 6.23 -3.37 -9.03
CA THR A 175 4.81 -3.00 -9.18
C THR A 175 4.38 -1.93 -8.17
N HIS A 176 5.18 -1.72 -7.11
CA HIS A 176 4.92 -0.76 -6.04
C HIS A 176 5.04 0.69 -6.53
N GLN A 177 4.26 1.60 -5.93
CA GLN A 177 4.18 3.01 -6.33
C GLN A 177 5.53 3.73 -6.33
N SER A 178 6.44 3.37 -5.41
CA SER A 178 7.78 3.98 -5.32
C SER A 178 8.69 3.66 -6.51
N ALA A 179 8.36 2.64 -7.31
CA ALA A 179 9.12 2.24 -8.49
C ALA A 179 8.54 2.83 -9.79
N TYR A 180 7.53 3.69 -9.71
CA TYR A 180 6.96 4.35 -10.89
C TYR A 180 7.91 5.41 -11.47
N PRO A 181 7.96 5.54 -12.81
CA PRO A 181 8.71 6.60 -13.42
C PRO A 181 8.03 7.95 -13.17
N VAL A 182 8.82 9.00 -13.01
CA VAL A 182 8.35 10.40 -12.94
C VAL A 182 8.95 11.23 -14.07
N ASN A 183 8.20 12.21 -14.57
CA ASN A 183 8.65 13.05 -15.68
C ASN A 183 9.61 14.14 -15.18
N LYS A 184 10.91 13.97 -15.44
CA LYS A 184 11.97 14.91 -15.02
C LYS A 184 11.72 16.34 -15.52
N ALA A 185 11.29 16.50 -16.77
CA ALA A 185 11.09 17.81 -17.37
C ALA A 185 9.98 18.60 -16.67
N ALA A 186 8.88 17.93 -16.28
CA ALA A 186 7.81 18.53 -15.49
C ALA A 186 8.30 18.94 -14.10
N ILE A 187 9.05 18.08 -13.42
CA ILE A 187 9.61 18.36 -12.08
C ILE A 187 10.58 19.54 -12.14
N ASP A 188 11.55 19.54 -13.06
CA ASP A 188 12.54 20.61 -13.21
C ASP A 188 11.86 21.97 -13.49
N LYS A 189 10.79 21.96 -14.29
CA LYS A 189 10.07 23.17 -14.69
C LYS A 189 9.13 23.71 -13.61
N LEU A 190 8.46 22.83 -12.89
CA LEU A 190 7.32 23.19 -12.03
C LEU A 190 7.62 23.04 -10.54
N GLY A 191 8.72 22.39 -10.17
CA GLY A 191 9.03 22.08 -8.77
C GLY A 191 7.89 21.30 -8.13
N ALA A 192 7.51 21.64 -6.90
CA ALA A 192 6.43 20.97 -6.17
C ALA A 192 5.06 21.03 -6.86
N ASP A 193 4.83 21.97 -7.78
CA ASP A 193 3.55 22.12 -8.49
C ASP A 193 3.37 21.11 -9.63
N TRP A 194 4.37 20.26 -9.90
CA TRP A 194 4.32 19.24 -10.96
C TRP A 194 3.18 18.23 -10.77
N ILE A 195 2.73 18.01 -9.53
CA ILE A 195 1.65 17.06 -9.20
C ILE A 195 0.23 17.65 -9.29
N LYS A 196 0.08 18.94 -9.64
CA LYS A 196 -1.24 19.59 -9.71
C LYS A 196 -2.01 19.19 -10.98
N PRO A 197 -3.35 19.24 -10.98
CA PRO A 197 -4.14 19.09 -12.20
C PRO A 197 -3.69 20.03 -13.31
N GLY A 198 -3.60 19.52 -14.54
CA GLY A 198 -3.07 20.24 -15.70
C GLY A 198 -1.54 20.33 -15.79
N ASN A 199 -0.82 19.99 -14.71
CA ASN A 199 0.64 19.96 -14.66
C ASN A 199 1.21 18.53 -14.68
N LEU A 200 0.52 17.59 -14.02
CA LEU A 200 0.99 16.21 -13.87
C LEU A 200 1.03 15.48 -15.22
N VAL A 201 2.24 15.10 -15.61
CA VAL A 201 2.52 14.28 -16.80
C VAL A 201 2.59 12.82 -16.40
N SER A 202 1.66 12.01 -16.91
CA SER A 202 1.40 10.62 -16.54
C SER A 202 1.78 9.67 -17.68
N ASN A 203 2.20 8.45 -17.39
CA ASN A 203 2.39 7.40 -18.40
C ASN A 203 1.39 6.23 -18.24
N GLY A 204 0.48 6.30 -17.26
CA GLY A 204 -0.55 5.31 -17.01
C GLY A 204 -1.80 5.47 -17.87
N ALA A 205 -2.82 4.68 -17.52
CA ALA A 205 -4.09 4.60 -18.23
C ALA A 205 -4.96 5.86 -18.10
N TYR A 206 -4.67 6.72 -17.12
CA TYR A 206 -5.43 7.94 -16.84
C TYR A 206 -4.52 9.15 -16.61
N THR A 207 -5.11 10.34 -16.74
CA THR A 207 -4.49 11.64 -16.45
C THR A 207 -5.25 12.36 -15.35
N LEU A 208 -4.56 13.15 -14.53
CA LEU A 208 -5.18 13.96 -13.47
C LEU A 208 -5.92 15.16 -14.07
N ALA A 209 -7.26 15.16 -13.95
CA ALA A 209 -8.11 16.23 -14.46
C ALA A 209 -8.47 17.26 -13.38
N GLU A 210 -8.85 16.79 -12.19
CA GLU A 210 -9.28 17.66 -11.08
C GLU A 210 -8.86 17.03 -9.74
N PHE A 211 -8.54 17.89 -8.76
CA PHE A 211 -8.37 17.50 -7.36
C PHE A 211 -9.04 18.57 -6.50
N VAL A 212 -10.19 18.23 -5.94
CA VAL A 212 -10.94 19.03 -4.98
C VAL A 212 -10.85 18.35 -3.62
N PRO A 213 -10.02 18.88 -2.69
CA PRO A 213 -9.83 18.25 -1.38
C PRO A 213 -11.15 18.04 -0.63
N ASN A 214 -11.27 16.88 0.01
CA ASN A 214 -12.42 16.36 0.74
C ASN A 214 -13.68 16.10 -0.10
N ASP A 215 -13.58 16.16 -1.43
CA ASP A 215 -14.70 15.93 -2.33
C ASP A 215 -14.38 14.84 -3.36
N HIS A 216 -13.41 15.08 -4.26
CA HIS A 216 -13.00 14.08 -5.25
C HIS A 216 -11.65 14.38 -5.91
N ILE A 217 -11.04 13.31 -6.42
CA ILE A 217 -9.96 13.35 -7.43
C ILE A 217 -10.50 12.73 -8.71
N LYS A 218 -10.53 13.52 -9.78
CA LYS A 218 -11.03 13.09 -11.08
C LYS A 218 -9.87 12.73 -12.00
N LEU A 219 -9.89 11.49 -12.47
CA LEU A 219 -9.00 11.00 -13.50
C LEU A 219 -9.78 10.78 -14.79
N THR A 220 -9.20 11.22 -15.92
CA THR A 220 -9.77 11.00 -17.25
C THR A 220 -8.89 10.06 -18.03
N LYS A 221 -9.48 9.18 -18.82
CA LYS A 221 -8.75 8.21 -19.65
C LYS A 221 -7.67 8.89 -20.49
N ASN A 222 -6.44 8.37 -20.41
CA ASN A 222 -5.31 8.84 -21.19
C ASN A 222 -5.38 8.26 -22.61
N ALA A 223 -5.80 9.05 -23.59
CA ALA A 223 -5.89 8.62 -24.98
C ALA A 223 -4.54 8.24 -25.62
N LYS A 224 -3.41 8.64 -25.02
CA LYS A 224 -2.06 8.29 -25.50
C LYS A 224 -1.48 7.04 -24.83
N PHE A 225 -2.17 6.48 -23.84
CA PHE A 225 -1.74 5.27 -23.19
C PHE A 225 -1.63 4.12 -24.19
N HIS A 226 -0.57 3.31 -24.10
CA HIS A 226 -0.25 2.28 -25.10
C HIS A 226 -1.39 1.26 -25.29
N ASP A 227 -2.18 1.03 -24.25
CA ASP A 227 -3.31 0.10 -24.23
C ASP A 227 -4.68 0.81 -24.07
N ALA A 228 -4.78 2.07 -24.48
CA ALA A 228 -6.00 2.89 -24.33
C ALA A 228 -7.25 2.26 -24.97
N ALA A 229 -7.11 1.40 -25.99
CA ALA A 229 -8.24 0.72 -26.64
C ALA A 229 -8.95 -0.28 -25.71
N ASN A 230 -8.24 -0.85 -24.73
CA ASN A 230 -8.79 -1.84 -23.80
C ASN A 230 -9.36 -1.23 -22.52
N VAL A 231 -8.98 0.01 -22.18
CA VAL A 231 -9.55 0.75 -21.05
C VAL A 231 -11.02 1.10 -21.33
N LYS A 232 -11.95 0.61 -20.50
CA LYS A 232 -13.41 0.78 -20.71
C LYS A 232 -14.07 1.86 -19.88
N ILE A 233 -13.42 2.29 -18.80
CA ILE A 233 -13.88 3.43 -17.99
C ILE A 233 -13.28 4.71 -18.58
N ASP A 234 -14.12 5.71 -18.82
CA ASP A 234 -13.70 6.99 -19.37
C ASP A 234 -13.25 7.96 -18.27
N VAL A 235 -13.94 7.93 -17.13
CA VAL A 235 -13.65 8.77 -15.96
C VAL A 235 -13.69 7.95 -14.68
N VAL A 236 -12.70 8.16 -13.82
CA VAL A 236 -12.65 7.62 -12.47
C VAL A 236 -12.70 8.79 -11.49
N ASN A 237 -13.68 8.79 -10.60
CA ASN A 237 -13.72 9.70 -9.46
C ASN A 237 -13.31 8.94 -8.22
N TYR A 238 -12.13 9.23 -7.69
CA TYR A 238 -11.71 8.80 -6.37
C TYR A 238 -12.34 9.72 -5.32
N ILE A 239 -13.11 9.14 -4.42
CA ILE A 239 -13.91 9.87 -3.45
C ILE A 239 -13.39 9.51 -2.04
N PRO A 240 -12.93 10.49 -1.24
CA PRO A 240 -12.52 10.21 0.14
C PRO A 240 -13.73 9.74 0.95
N THR A 241 -13.55 8.65 1.71
CA THR A 241 -14.63 7.94 2.41
C THR A 241 -14.33 7.76 3.90
N GLU A 242 -13.74 8.77 4.55
CA GLU A 242 -13.30 8.71 5.95
C GLU A 242 -14.44 8.34 6.92
N ASP A 243 -15.65 8.89 6.67
CA ASP A 243 -16.86 8.48 7.37
C ASP A 243 -17.48 7.25 6.68
N ARG A 244 -17.11 6.07 7.18
CA ARG A 244 -17.57 4.77 6.67
C ARG A 244 -19.10 4.66 6.59
N SER A 245 -19.83 5.27 7.52
CA SER A 245 -21.31 5.25 7.55
C SER A 245 -21.93 6.08 6.42
N THR A 246 -21.30 7.18 6.05
CA THR A 246 -21.69 8.04 4.92
C THR A 246 -21.31 7.37 3.61
N ALA A 247 -20.10 6.80 3.51
CA ALA A 247 -19.66 6.03 2.34
C ALA A 247 -20.64 4.90 2.00
N MET A 248 -21.03 4.14 3.01
CA MET A 248 -22.09 3.14 2.98
C MET A 248 -23.40 3.66 2.38
N LYS A 249 -23.94 4.77 2.90
CA LYS A 249 -25.19 5.37 2.38
C LYS A 249 -25.05 5.84 0.94
N ARG A 250 -23.88 6.34 0.55
CA ARG A 250 -23.60 6.76 -0.83
C ARG A 250 -23.54 5.56 -1.78
N PHE A 251 -22.96 4.44 -1.36
CA PHE A 251 -23.02 3.18 -2.11
C PHE A 251 -24.47 2.70 -2.28
N GLU A 252 -25.28 2.73 -1.22
CA GLU A 252 -26.71 2.37 -1.28
C GLU A 252 -27.52 3.26 -2.23
N ALA A 253 -27.20 4.55 -2.28
CA ALA A 253 -27.81 5.52 -3.18
C ALA A 253 -27.33 5.36 -4.64
N GLY A 254 -26.31 4.52 -4.90
CA GLY A 254 -25.69 4.36 -6.21
C GLY A 254 -24.73 5.50 -6.59
N GLU A 255 -24.31 6.32 -5.61
CA GLU A 255 -23.31 7.38 -5.81
C GLU A 255 -21.88 6.84 -5.80
N LEU A 256 -21.62 5.73 -5.10
CA LEU A 256 -20.38 4.94 -5.18
C LEU A 256 -20.66 3.62 -5.90
N ASP A 257 -19.77 3.24 -6.81
CA ASP A 257 -19.80 1.94 -7.47
C ASP A 257 -18.93 0.91 -6.72
N SER A 258 -17.93 1.37 -5.97
CA SER A 258 -17.16 0.54 -5.06
C SER A 258 -16.65 1.34 -3.85
N ASN A 259 -16.31 0.64 -2.78
CA ASN A 259 -15.69 1.23 -1.59
C ASN A 259 -14.90 0.14 -0.83
N ASP A 260 -13.70 0.48 -0.37
CA ASP A 260 -12.68 -0.45 0.15
C ASP A 260 -12.62 -0.53 1.70
N ASP A 261 -13.40 0.30 2.40
CA ASP A 261 -13.47 0.30 3.86
C ASP A 261 -14.91 0.46 4.36
N ILE A 262 -15.38 -0.44 5.23
CA ILE A 262 -16.76 -0.49 5.73
C ILE A 262 -16.82 -0.52 7.25
N PRO A 263 -17.94 -0.07 7.86
CA PRO A 263 -18.11 -0.13 9.31
C PRO A 263 -18.20 -1.59 9.77
N THR A 264 -17.15 -2.08 10.42
CA THR A 264 -17.04 -3.48 10.83
C THR A 264 -17.97 -3.84 11.97
N GLU A 265 -18.53 -2.86 12.67
CA GLU A 265 -19.50 -3.07 13.76
C GLU A 265 -20.91 -3.41 13.24
N GLN A 266 -21.16 -3.24 11.94
CA GLN A 266 -22.44 -3.49 11.27
C GLN A 266 -22.39 -4.73 10.37
N MET A 267 -21.31 -5.52 10.38
CA MET A 267 -21.03 -6.55 9.36
C MET A 267 -22.16 -7.55 9.14
N ALA A 268 -22.88 -7.95 10.20
CA ALA A 268 -24.02 -8.85 10.09
C ALA A 268 -25.15 -8.22 9.24
N ASP A 269 -25.48 -6.96 9.51
CA ASP A 269 -26.49 -6.21 8.78
C ASP A 269 -26.02 -5.91 7.34
N LEU A 270 -24.75 -5.55 7.17
CA LEU A 270 -24.15 -5.32 5.85
C LEU A 270 -24.23 -6.57 4.98
N LYS A 271 -23.89 -7.74 5.54
CA LYS A 271 -23.97 -9.02 4.83
C LYS A 271 -25.40 -9.37 4.46
N ALA A 272 -26.36 -9.15 5.36
CA ALA A 272 -27.78 -9.36 5.07
C ALA A 272 -28.31 -8.42 3.99
N LYS A 273 -27.81 -7.18 3.95
CA LYS A 273 -28.27 -6.14 3.02
C LYS A 273 -27.67 -6.25 1.62
N PHE A 274 -26.36 -6.45 1.52
CA PHE A 274 -25.63 -6.38 0.24
C PHE A 274 -25.34 -7.73 -0.39
N GLY A 275 -25.43 -8.84 0.36
CA GLY A 275 -25.13 -10.18 -0.16
C GLY A 275 -23.77 -10.21 -0.87
N ASP A 276 -23.76 -10.67 -2.12
CA ASP A 276 -22.55 -10.85 -2.94
C ASP A 276 -21.84 -9.54 -3.33
N GLN A 277 -22.48 -8.38 -3.13
CA GLN A 277 -21.81 -7.09 -3.32
C GLN A 277 -20.84 -6.77 -2.17
N LEU A 278 -21.02 -7.40 -1.00
CA LEU A 278 -20.05 -7.35 0.09
C LEU A 278 -19.04 -8.49 -0.06
N ARG A 279 -17.82 -8.14 -0.43
CA ARG A 279 -16.71 -9.06 -0.67
C ARG A 279 -15.68 -8.97 0.44
N ILE A 280 -15.44 -10.09 1.09
CA ILE A 280 -14.53 -10.20 2.23
C ILE A 280 -13.63 -11.40 2.00
N GLY A 281 -12.33 -11.20 2.13
CA GLY A 281 -11.37 -12.28 1.99
C GLY A 281 -10.03 -11.96 2.63
N ALA A 282 -9.12 -12.92 2.52
CA ALA A 282 -7.77 -12.80 3.08
C ALA A 282 -7.05 -11.60 2.45
N TYR A 283 -6.41 -10.80 3.30
CA TYR A 283 -5.57 -9.69 2.89
C TYR A 283 -4.24 -9.85 3.59
N LEU A 284 -3.14 -9.82 2.84
CA LEU A 284 -1.80 -9.94 3.39
C LEU A 284 -1.48 -8.68 4.21
N GLY A 285 -1.90 -8.68 5.47
CA GLY A 285 -1.63 -7.61 6.40
C GLY A 285 -1.70 -8.05 7.85
N THR A 286 -0.92 -7.38 8.69
CA THR A 286 -0.85 -7.63 10.14
C THR A 286 -1.13 -6.35 10.90
N TYR A 287 -2.13 -6.38 11.78
CA TYR A 287 -2.38 -5.37 12.81
C TYR A 287 -1.53 -5.75 14.02
N TYR A 288 -0.66 -4.83 14.44
CA TYR A 288 0.30 -5.10 15.51
C TYR A 288 0.49 -3.89 16.41
N TYR A 289 1.02 -4.14 17.59
CA TYR A 289 1.52 -3.11 18.49
C TYR A 289 3.05 -3.06 18.42
N ALA A 290 3.58 -1.91 18.02
CA ALA A 290 4.98 -1.57 18.15
C ALA A 290 5.28 -1.26 19.62
N ILE A 291 6.39 -1.76 20.13
CA ILE A 291 6.82 -1.57 21.52
C ILE A 291 8.22 -0.99 21.52
N LYS A 292 8.47 0.03 22.34
CA LYS A 292 9.72 0.79 22.32
C LYS A 292 10.87 -0.01 22.95
N THR A 293 11.47 -0.92 22.17
CA THR A 293 12.42 -1.94 22.68
C THR A 293 13.76 -1.41 23.20
N ASP A 294 14.07 -0.14 22.98
CA ASP A 294 15.28 0.56 23.44
C ASP A 294 15.03 1.42 24.70
N LYS A 295 13.88 1.25 25.37
CA LYS A 295 13.45 2.02 26.54
C LYS A 295 13.06 1.10 27.69
N ALA A 296 13.60 1.32 28.90
CA ALA A 296 13.17 0.59 30.09
C ALA A 296 11.72 0.96 30.48
N PRO A 297 10.89 0.01 30.95
CA PRO A 297 11.20 -1.41 31.16
C PRO A 297 10.96 -2.30 29.92
N TRP A 298 10.61 -1.71 28.79
CA TRP A 298 10.26 -2.37 27.53
C TRP A 298 11.44 -3.01 26.82
N ASP A 299 12.68 -2.73 27.23
CA ASP A 299 13.90 -3.40 26.79
C ASP A 299 13.99 -4.85 27.24
N ASN A 300 13.21 -5.26 28.25
CA ASN A 300 13.15 -6.63 28.76
C ASN A 300 12.23 -7.54 27.91
N PRO A 301 12.76 -8.51 27.13
CA PRO A 301 11.95 -9.40 26.30
C PRO A 301 11.00 -10.29 27.11
N LYS A 302 11.35 -10.65 28.36
CA LYS A 302 10.44 -11.44 29.23
C LYS A 302 9.19 -10.66 29.57
N LEU A 303 9.33 -9.35 29.81
CA LEU A 303 8.19 -8.47 30.08
C LEU A 303 7.30 -8.38 28.83
N ARG A 304 7.91 -8.13 27.66
CA ARG A 304 7.18 -8.02 26.40
C ARG A 304 6.43 -9.31 26.06
N ASN A 305 7.05 -10.48 26.29
CA ASN A 305 6.42 -11.77 26.07
C ASN A 305 5.22 -11.99 27.00
N ALA A 306 5.37 -11.74 28.31
CA ALA A 306 4.24 -11.84 29.25
C ALA A 306 3.05 -10.95 28.86
N ILE A 307 3.31 -9.72 28.39
CA ILE A 307 2.26 -8.82 27.91
C ILE A 307 1.61 -9.36 26.63
N SER A 308 2.42 -9.80 25.66
CA SER A 308 1.92 -10.36 24.40
C SER A 308 1.08 -11.62 24.63
N GLU A 309 1.54 -12.52 25.50
CA GLU A 309 0.87 -13.78 25.85
C GLU A 309 -0.49 -13.52 26.51
N ALA A 310 -0.58 -12.53 27.40
CA ALA A 310 -1.82 -12.18 28.10
C ALA A 310 -2.94 -11.61 27.20
N ILE A 311 -2.62 -11.10 26.00
CA ILE A 311 -3.63 -10.48 25.14
C ILE A 311 -4.48 -11.57 24.45
N ASP A 312 -5.78 -11.55 24.73
CA ASP A 312 -6.77 -12.44 24.13
C ASP A 312 -7.13 -11.96 22.72
N ARG A 313 -6.42 -12.51 21.74
CA ARG A 313 -6.59 -12.22 20.31
C ARG A 313 -7.90 -12.78 19.76
N ASP A 314 -8.41 -13.86 20.34
CA ASP A 314 -9.69 -14.45 19.95
C ASP A 314 -10.84 -13.53 20.35
N PHE A 315 -10.80 -12.98 21.56
CA PHE A 315 -11.73 -11.94 22.01
C PHE A 315 -11.66 -10.68 21.14
N LEU A 316 -10.45 -10.22 20.80
CA LEU A 316 -10.30 -9.08 19.90
C LEU A 316 -10.94 -9.38 18.53
N ALA A 317 -10.62 -10.51 17.92
CA ALA A 317 -11.18 -10.90 16.63
C ALA A 317 -12.71 -11.01 16.69
N GLU A 318 -13.26 -11.75 17.65
CA GLU A 318 -14.68 -12.10 17.72
C GLU A 318 -15.53 -10.94 18.26
N LYS A 319 -15.13 -10.32 19.37
CA LYS A 319 -15.97 -9.36 20.11
C LYS A 319 -15.72 -7.92 19.71
N VAL A 320 -14.47 -7.56 19.40
CA VAL A 320 -14.14 -6.19 18.99
C VAL A 320 -14.28 -6.02 17.48
N TRP A 321 -13.74 -6.95 16.70
CA TRP A 321 -13.69 -6.87 15.24
C TRP A 321 -14.78 -7.70 14.53
N GLN A 322 -15.67 -8.36 15.27
CA GLN A 322 -16.80 -9.13 14.74
C GLN A 322 -16.39 -10.15 13.65
N ASN A 323 -15.25 -10.82 13.83
CA ASN A 323 -14.63 -11.76 12.88
C ASN A 323 -14.30 -11.15 11.51
N SER A 324 -14.18 -9.82 11.42
CA SER A 324 -13.73 -9.12 10.21
C SER A 324 -12.19 -9.08 10.09
N MET A 325 -11.50 -9.66 11.07
CA MET A 325 -10.06 -9.96 11.12
C MET A 325 -9.91 -11.29 11.86
N ILE A 326 -8.77 -11.95 11.72
CA ILE A 326 -8.50 -13.23 12.40
C ILE A 326 -7.35 -13.07 13.40
N PRO A 327 -7.29 -13.88 14.48
CA PRO A 327 -6.21 -13.86 15.46
C PRO A 327 -4.82 -14.00 14.82
N GLY A 328 -3.88 -13.13 15.22
CA GLY A 328 -2.51 -13.10 14.67
C GLY A 328 -1.43 -13.45 15.68
N TYR A 329 -0.62 -14.47 15.38
CA TYR A 329 0.42 -15.02 16.27
C TYR A 329 1.83 -15.03 15.66
N SER A 330 1.98 -14.48 14.47
CA SER A 330 3.24 -14.27 13.74
C SER A 330 3.20 -12.91 13.05
N MET A 331 4.34 -12.41 12.58
CA MET A 331 4.36 -11.12 11.90
C MET A 331 3.91 -11.25 10.44
N VAL A 332 4.34 -12.33 9.77
CA VAL A 332 3.90 -12.71 8.44
C VAL A 332 2.54 -13.40 8.56
N PRO A 333 1.48 -12.88 7.92
CA PRO A 333 0.17 -13.53 7.91
C PRO A 333 0.20 -14.83 7.08
N PRO A 334 -0.74 -15.76 7.33
CA PRO A 334 -0.91 -16.92 6.45
C PRO A 334 -1.35 -16.48 5.05
N GLY A 335 -0.99 -17.26 4.03
CA GLY A 335 -1.43 -17.04 2.64
C GLY A 335 -0.30 -16.81 1.63
N ILE A 336 0.96 -16.76 2.07
CA ILE A 336 2.12 -16.73 1.18
C ILE A 336 2.51 -18.16 0.78
N GLU A 337 2.60 -18.42 -0.53
CA GLU A 337 2.89 -19.75 -1.06
C GLU A 337 4.28 -20.25 -0.61
N GLY A 338 4.34 -21.50 -0.16
CA GLY A 338 5.59 -22.15 0.28
C GLY A 338 6.16 -21.67 1.62
N TYR A 339 5.56 -20.65 2.25
CA TYR A 339 6.02 -20.12 3.53
C TYR A 339 5.21 -20.69 4.71
N SER A 340 5.91 -21.02 5.80
CA SER A 340 5.30 -21.43 7.06
C SER A 340 5.68 -20.43 8.15
N PRO A 341 4.73 -19.62 8.65
CA PRO A 341 5.02 -18.63 9.68
C PRO A 341 5.48 -19.27 10.99
N ALA A 342 6.40 -18.59 11.66
CA ALA A 342 6.86 -18.96 13.00
C ALA A 342 5.89 -18.40 14.05
N LEU A 343 4.87 -19.17 14.40
CA LEU A 343 3.88 -18.77 15.42
C LEU A 343 4.51 -18.64 16.81
N ALA A 344 4.03 -17.68 17.60
CA ALA A 344 4.36 -17.54 19.02
C ALA A 344 4.14 -18.87 19.77
N SER A 345 5.04 -19.20 20.70
CA SER A 345 5.02 -20.48 21.42
C SER A 345 3.75 -20.72 22.25
N PHE A 346 3.03 -19.64 22.58
CA PHE A 346 1.77 -19.68 23.31
C PHE A 346 0.52 -19.77 22.41
N ALA A 347 0.66 -19.77 21.08
CA ALA A 347 -0.47 -19.67 20.15
C ALA A 347 -1.51 -20.80 20.32
N GLU A 348 -1.07 -21.99 20.71
CA GLU A 348 -1.92 -23.18 20.90
C GLU A 348 -2.40 -23.34 22.36
N LYS A 349 -2.00 -22.45 23.28
CA LYS A 349 -2.41 -22.51 24.69
C LYS A 349 -3.79 -21.90 24.89
N SER A 350 -4.53 -22.39 25.89
CA SER A 350 -5.76 -21.74 26.30
C SER A 350 -5.46 -20.32 26.82
N GLN A 351 -6.43 -19.40 26.69
CA GLN A 351 -6.26 -18.03 27.19
C GLN A 351 -6.02 -18.00 28.71
N ILE A 352 -6.65 -18.91 29.47
CA ILE A 352 -6.47 -19.02 30.92
C ILE A 352 -5.03 -19.40 31.27
N ASP A 353 -4.45 -20.37 30.56
CA ASP A 353 -3.07 -20.80 30.81
C ASP A 353 -2.07 -19.67 30.49
N ARG A 354 -2.33 -18.95 29.38
CA ARG A 354 -1.55 -17.77 28.97
C ARG A 354 -1.54 -16.68 30.04
N GLU A 355 -2.72 -16.34 30.57
CA GLU A 355 -2.87 -15.35 31.65
C GLU A 355 -2.16 -15.78 32.94
N GLU A 356 -2.24 -17.05 33.31
CA GLU A 356 -1.56 -17.57 34.50
C GLU A 356 -0.03 -17.51 34.36
N GLU A 357 0.50 -17.89 33.20
CA GLU A 357 1.93 -17.81 32.90
C GLU A 357 2.42 -16.37 32.84
N ALA A 358 1.69 -15.48 32.17
CA ALA A 358 1.99 -14.05 32.13
C ALA A 358 2.00 -13.44 33.54
N SER A 359 1.01 -13.79 34.38
CA SER A 359 0.93 -13.32 35.77
C SER A 359 2.15 -13.73 36.60
N LYS A 360 2.62 -14.98 36.45
CA LYS A 360 3.83 -15.47 37.13
C LYS A 360 5.06 -14.67 36.71
N VAL A 361 5.25 -14.46 35.40
CA VAL A 361 6.39 -13.68 34.89
C VAL A 361 6.33 -12.23 35.37
N LEU A 362 5.16 -11.59 35.35
CA LEU A 362 4.99 -10.22 35.85
C LEU A 362 5.31 -10.12 37.34
N ALA A 363 4.88 -11.09 38.15
CA ALA A 363 5.20 -11.17 39.57
C ALA A 363 6.71 -11.36 39.83
N GLU A 364 7.39 -12.22 39.06
CA GLU A 364 8.85 -12.39 39.10
C GLU A 364 9.60 -11.10 38.76
N LEU A 365 9.05 -10.29 37.85
CA LEU A 365 9.58 -8.96 37.50
C LEU A 365 9.19 -7.87 38.50
N GLY A 366 8.41 -8.22 39.53
CA GLY A 366 8.03 -7.33 40.63
C GLY A 366 6.88 -6.39 40.28
N TYR A 367 5.99 -6.80 39.37
CA TYR A 367 4.73 -6.16 39.03
C TYR A 367 3.54 -6.98 39.54
N GLY A 368 2.42 -6.31 39.76
CA GLY A 368 1.17 -6.91 40.19
C GLY A 368 0.19 -5.84 40.64
N PRO A 369 -1.01 -6.21 41.11
CA PRO A 369 -2.04 -5.23 41.49
C PRO A 369 -1.58 -4.19 42.53
N ASP A 370 -0.69 -4.58 43.45
CA ASP A 370 -0.15 -3.69 44.49
C ASP A 370 1.03 -2.81 44.01
N LYS A 371 1.62 -3.15 42.87
CA LYS A 371 2.74 -2.41 42.26
C LYS A 371 2.58 -2.42 40.74
N PRO A 372 1.65 -1.61 40.21
CA PRO A 372 1.28 -1.70 38.81
C PRO A 372 2.39 -1.23 37.88
N LEU A 373 2.55 -1.93 36.76
CA LEU A 373 3.31 -1.44 35.62
C LEU A 373 2.47 -0.42 34.86
N LYS A 374 2.99 0.79 34.66
CA LYS A 374 2.32 1.81 33.86
C LYS A 374 2.66 1.63 32.39
N MET A 375 1.66 1.67 31.52
CA MET A 375 1.82 1.52 30.07
C MET A 375 0.94 2.52 29.33
N GLU A 376 1.50 3.35 28.47
CA GLU A 376 0.71 4.13 27.51
C GLU A 376 0.52 3.37 26.18
N ILE A 377 -0.73 3.26 25.71
CA ILE A 377 -1.03 2.83 24.34
C ILE A 377 -1.40 4.05 23.51
N ARG A 378 -0.55 4.37 22.53
CA ARG A 378 -0.79 5.38 21.51
C ARG A 378 -1.50 4.77 20.29
N TYR A 379 -2.51 5.44 19.74
CA TYR A 379 -3.18 4.99 18.51
C TYR A 379 -3.74 6.16 17.69
N ASN A 380 -3.84 5.97 16.37
CA ASN A 380 -4.51 6.92 15.48
C ASN A 380 -6.04 6.83 15.57
N THR A 381 -6.74 7.94 15.35
CA THR A 381 -8.22 8.04 15.47
C THR A 381 -8.96 7.03 14.61
N SER A 382 -9.65 6.11 15.28
CA SER A 382 -10.59 5.13 14.73
C SER A 382 -11.32 4.46 15.89
N GLU A 383 -12.64 4.29 15.79
CA GLU A 383 -13.43 3.67 16.86
C GLU A 383 -12.96 2.24 17.14
N ASN A 384 -12.58 1.48 16.11
CA ASN A 384 -12.04 0.12 16.30
C ASN A 384 -10.67 0.11 16.99
N HIS A 385 -9.81 1.10 16.73
CA HIS A 385 -8.51 1.19 17.42
C HIS A 385 -8.70 1.53 18.88
N LYS A 386 -9.62 2.47 19.19
CA LYS A 386 -10.03 2.79 20.56
C LYS A 386 -10.62 1.57 21.26
N ASN A 387 -11.57 0.86 20.64
CA ASN A 387 -12.19 -0.32 21.24
C ASN A 387 -11.19 -1.45 21.47
N THR A 388 -10.23 -1.65 20.55
CA THR A 388 -9.12 -2.60 20.72
C THR A 388 -8.25 -2.22 21.90
N ALA A 389 -7.87 -0.94 22.01
CA ALA A 389 -7.01 -0.46 23.10
C ALA A 389 -7.71 -0.52 24.47
N VAL A 390 -9.01 -0.23 24.54
CA VAL A 390 -9.84 -0.40 25.76
C VAL A 390 -9.96 -1.87 26.13
N ALA A 391 -10.19 -2.77 25.17
CA ALA A 391 -10.25 -4.21 25.46
C ALA A 391 -8.92 -4.72 26.02
N ILE A 392 -7.78 -4.32 25.44
CA ILE A 392 -6.45 -4.67 25.95
C ILE A 392 -6.19 -4.05 27.33
N GLN A 393 -6.60 -2.79 27.56
CA GLN A 393 -6.53 -2.16 28.88
C GLN A 393 -7.26 -2.99 29.95
N GLU A 394 -8.48 -3.47 29.66
CA GLU A 394 -9.25 -4.29 30.59
C GLU A 394 -8.67 -5.70 30.77
N GLN A 395 -8.12 -6.33 29.72
CA GLN A 395 -7.45 -7.63 29.81
C GLN A 395 -6.19 -7.58 30.67
N LEU A 396 -5.41 -6.50 30.59
CA LEU A 396 -4.11 -6.40 31.29
C LEU A 396 -4.23 -5.87 32.73
N LYS A 397 -5.34 -5.20 33.07
CA LYS A 397 -5.57 -4.62 34.41
C LYS A 397 -5.52 -5.64 35.56
N PRO A 398 -6.17 -6.84 35.47
CA PRO A 398 -6.07 -7.87 36.50
C PRO A 398 -4.63 -8.37 36.74
N LEU A 399 -3.76 -8.25 35.74
CA LEU A 399 -2.35 -8.67 35.81
C LEU A 399 -1.45 -7.59 36.43
N GLY A 400 -2.00 -6.46 36.88
CA GLY A 400 -1.24 -5.37 37.47
C GLY A 400 -0.60 -4.46 36.45
N ILE A 401 -1.20 -4.29 35.27
CA ILE A 401 -0.76 -3.32 34.27
C ILE A 401 -1.81 -2.21 34.18
N GLU A 402 -1.42 -1.00 34.55
CA GLU A 402 -2.24 0.20 34.48
C GLU A 402 -2.02 0.88 33.12
N VAL A 403 -2.97 0.69 32.21
CA VAL A 403 -2.89 1.22 30.86
C VAL A 403 -3.52 2.61 30.77
N SER A 404 -2.82 3.58 30.19
CA SER A 404 -3.40 4.85 29.72
C SER A 404 -3.48 4.88 28.19
N LEU A 405 -4.46 5.62 27.65
CA LEU A 405 -4.73 5.66 26.21
C LEU A 405 -4.46 7.06 25.65
N LEU A 406 -3.66 7.14 24.59
CA LEU A 406 -3.35 8.38 23.89
C LEU A 406 -3.82 8.30 22.43
N ASN A 407 -4.84 9.09 22.09
CA ASN A 407 -5.37 9.21 20.74
C ASN A 407 -4.82 10.47 20.05
N THR A 408 -4.40 10.32 18.80
CA THR A 408 -4.06 11.43 17.90
C THR A 408 -4.63 11.18 16.49
N ASP A 409 -4.71 12.20 15.65
CA ASP A 409 -5.00 11.98 14.21
C ASP A 409 -3.91 11.12 13.54
N THR A 410 -4.23 10.53 12.39
CA THR A 410 -3.35 9.61 11.65
C THR A 410 -2.00 10.22 11.31
N LYS A 411 -1.98 11.45 10.80
CA LYS A 411 -0.73 12.13 10.42
C LYS A 411 0.16 12.38 11.63
N THR A 412 -0.40 12.93 12.71
CA THR A 412 0.33 13.13 13.98
C THR A 412 0.77 11.81 14.60
N HIS A 413 0.01 10.73 14.42
CA HIS A 413 0.36 9.42 14.94
C HIS A 413 1.60 8.85 14.26
N TYR A 414 1.55 8.66 12.93
CA TYR A 414 2.63 8.04 12.17
C TYR A 414 3.87 8.94 12.09
N GLY A 415 3.71 10.26 11.96
CA GLY A 415 4.83 11.19 12.03
C GLY A 415 5.60 11.12 13.36
N HIS A 416 4.91 10.84 14.48
CA HIS A 416 5.58 10.59 15.78
C HIS A 416 6.37 9.28 15.78
N LEU A 417 5.85 8.22 15.13
CA LEU A 417 6.55 6.93 15.04
C LEU A 417 7.75 6.97 14.10
N GLU A 418 7.62 7.64 12.96
CA GLU A 418 8.69 7.84 11.98
C GLU A 418 9.86 8.63 12.56
N GLN A 419 9.56 9.68 13.33
CA GLN A 419 10.56 10.48 14.05
C GLN A 419 11.16 9.75 15.26
N LYS A 420 10.79 8.48 15.47
CA LYS A 420 11.21 7.65 16.60
C LYS A 420 10.89 8.30 17.95
N GLY A 421 9.72 8.96 18.03
CA GLY A 421 9.24 9.65 19.21
C GLY A 421 9.13 8.73 20.42
N ASP A 422 9.02 9.34 21.60
CA ASP A 422 8.88 8.58 22.85
C ASP A 422 7.44 8.06 22.99
N PHE A 423 7.31 6.75 23.25
CA PHE A 423 6.07 6.06 23.57
C PHE A 423 6.42 4.74 24.28
N ASP A 424 5.41 4.09 24.87
CA ASP A 424 5.57 2.75 25.43
C ASP A 424 5.15 1.70 24.39
N VAL A 425 3.88 1.78 23.98
CA VAL A 425 3.27 0.95 22.95
C VAL A 425 2.51 1.83 21.95
N ALA A 426 2.63 1.53 20.66
CA ALA A 426 1.90 2.22 19.60
C ALA A 426 1.22 1.25 18.65
N ARG A 427 -0.02 1.56 18.28
CA ARG A 427 -0.77 0.81 17.27
C ARG A 427 -0.16 1.03 15.88
N ALA A 428 0.02 -0.03 15.12
CA ALA A 428 0.37 0.06 13.71
C ALA A 428 -0.33 -1.04 12.89
N GLY A 429 -0.20 -0.94 11.57
CA GLY A 429 -0.62 -1.96 10.63
C GLY A 429 0.37 -2.00 9.49
N TRP A 430 0.65 -3.20 8.97
CA TRP A 430 1.46 -3.40 7.78
C TRP A 430 0.67 -4.22 6.78
N ILE A 431 0.60 -3.73 5.55
CA ILE A 431 0.06 -4.46 4.40
C ILE A 431 1.24 -4.82 3.51
N ALA A 432 1.23 -6.02 2.92
CA ALA A 432 2.26 -6.45 1.99
C ALA A 432 2.39 -5.50 0.79
N ASP A 433 3.62 -5.10 0.46
CA ASP A 433 3.92 -4.38 -0.78
C ASP A 433 4.10 -5.34 -1.97
N TYR A 434 4.48 -6.58 -1.68
CA TYR A 434 4.70 -7.70 -2.61
C TYR A 434 4.45 -9.03 -1.89
N LYS A 435 4.14 -10.12 -2.61
CA LYS A 435 3.69 -11.41 -2.05
C LYS A 435 4.86 -12.27 -1.52
N ASP A 436 5.71 -11.69 -0.68
CA ASP A 436 6.88 -12.37 -0.11
C ASP A 436 7.03 -12.08 1.40
N PRO A 437 7.43 -13.05 2.25
CA PRO A 437 7.53 -12.83 3.71
C PRO A 437 8.48 -11.70 4.09
N GLU A 438 9.46 -11.39 3.23
CA GLU A 438 10.44 -10.34 3.46
C GLU A 438 9.80 -8.95 3.58
N THR A 439 8.65 -8.68 2.95
CA THR A 439 7.95 -7.39 3.13
C THR A 439 7.53 -7.15 4.58
N PHE A 440 7.15 -8.20 5.32
CA PHE A 440 6.75 -8.12 6.73
C PHE A 440 7.95 -8.13 7.68
N LEU A 441 8.94 -8.97 7.39
CA LEU A 441 10.13 -9.11 8.22
C LEU A 441 11.09 -7.92 8.05
N GLY A 442 11.16 -7.36 6.84
CA GLY A 442 11.98 -6.22 6.47
C GLY A 442 11.71 -4.98 7.32
N ILE A 443 10.47 -4.75 7.76
CA ILE A 443 10.13 -3.57 8.57
C ILE A 443 10.78 -3.59 9.95
N SER A 444 11.17 -4.76 10.45
CA SER A 444 11.84 -4.89 11.75
C SER A 444 13.36 -4.76 11.64
N ARG A 445 13.91 -4.62 10.43
CA ARG A 445 15.35 -4.38 10.25
C ARG A 445 15.73 -3.00 10.73
N LYS A 446 16.95 -2.85 11.25
CA LYS A 446 17.46 -1.59 11.82
C LYS A 446 17.46 -0.44 10.79
N ALA A 447 17.77 -0.73 9.53
CA ALA A 447 17.82 0.26 8.46
C ALA A 447 16.45 0.67 7.92
N SER A 448 15.38 -0.04 8.30
CA SER A 448 14.03 0.27 7.82
C SER A 448 13.47 1.51 8.51
N GLY A 449 12.96 2.46 7.71
CA GLY A 449 12.18 3.59 8.21
C GLY A 449 10.96 3.14 9.02
N ASN A 450 10.39 1.99 8.63
CA ASN A 450 9.19 1.38 9.21
C ASN A 450 9.45 0.59 10.51
N ASN A 451 10.69 0.56 11.00
CA ASN A 451 11.01 -0.05 12.29
C ASN A 451 10.58 0.88 13.45
N TYR A 452 9.28 0.96 13.70
CA TYR A 452 8.72 1.83 14.73
C TYR A 452 9.12 1.41 16.16
N SER A 453 9.31 0.11 16.40
CA SER A 453 9.75 -0.44 17.69
C SER A 453 11.19 -0.08 18.07
N ASN A 454 11.98 0.50 17.15
CA ASN A 454 13.44 0.61 17.25
C ASN A 454 14.11 -0.73 17.58
N TYR A 455 13.54 -1.83 17.09
CA TYR A 455 14.06 -3.17 17.35
C TYR A 455 15.44 -3.33 16.74
N ASN A 456 16.38 -3.85 17.52
CA ASN A 456 17.78 -3.98 17.15
C ASN A 456 18.35 -5.29 17.72
N SER A 457 18.27 -6.36 16.93
CA SER A 457 18.80 -7.68 17.29
C SER A 457 19.85 -8.12 16.27
N PRO A 458 21.14 -8.25 16.67
CA PRO A 458 22.18 -8.76 15.78
C PRO A 458 21.89 -10.17 15.25
N ALA A 459 21.19 -11.00 16.02
CA ALA A 459 20.79 -12.34 15.60
C ALA A 459 19.74 -12.27 14.49
N TYR A 460 18.76 -11.37 14.61
CA TYR A 460 17.76 -11.14 13.58
C TYR A 460 18.36 -10.61 12.28
N GLU A 461 19.23 -9.60 12.36
CA GLU A 461 19.92 -9.05 11.18
C GLU A 461 20.72 -10.14 10.46
N ALA A 462 21.49 -10.94 11.20
CA ALA A 462 22.25 -12.05 10.63
C ALA A 462 21.37 -13.12 9.98
N ALA A 463 20.19 -13.41 10.56
CA ALA A 463 19.24 -14.35 9.99
C ALA A 463 18.62 -13.81 8.69
N MET A 464 18.23 -12.53 8.66
CA MET A 464 17.72 -11.86 7.47
C MET A 464 18.78 -11.78 6.35
N ASP A 465 20.03 -11.47 6.68
CA ASP A 465 21.14 -11.45 5.72
C ASP A 465 21.40 -12.84 5.13
N LYS A 466 21.34 -13.88 5.97
CA LYS A 466 21.48 -15.27 5.53
C LYS A 466 20.33 -15.67 4.59
N ALA A 467 19.10 -15.27 4.87
CA ALA A 467 17.96 -15.51 3.99
C ALA A 467 18.10 -14.78 2.64
N ALA A 468 18.55 -13.52 2.67
CA ALA A 468 18.81 -12.74 1.45
C ALA A 468 19.91 -13.39 0.57
N ALA A 469 20.99 -13.88 1.18
CA ALA A 469 22.05 -14.59 0.47
C ALA A 469 21.58 -15.90 -0.19
N ALA A 470 20.48 -16.49 0.29
CA ALA A 470 19.87 -17.69 -0.26
C ALA A 470 18.83 -17.41 -1.37
N GLY A 471 18.73 -16.18 -1.90
CA GLY A 471 17.71 -15.79 -2.88
C GLY A 471 17.63 -16.63 -4.16
N GLY A 472 18.73 -17.25 -4.58
CA GLY A 472 18.74 -18.22 -5.70
C GLY A 472 18.22 -19.62 -5.35
N LYS A 473 17.77 -19.85 -4.11
CA LYS A 473 17.31 -21.14 -3.58
C LYS A 473 15.98 -20.97 -2.83
N PRO A 474 14.84 -20.96 -3.54
CA PRO A 474 13.55 -20.54 -2.97
C PRO A 474 13.16 -21.26 -1.67
N GLU A 475 13.20 -22.59 -1.64
CA GLU A 475 12.83 -23.38 -0.44
C GLU A 475 13.76 -23.14 0.75
N GLU A 476 15.08 -23.05 0.51
CA GLU A 476 16.06 -22.75 1.56
C GLU A 476 15.84 -21.35 2.12
N ARG A 477 15.60 -20.36 1.25
CA ARG A 477 15.31 -18.98 1.65
C ARG A 477 14.05 -18.87 2.50
N LEU A 478 12.93 -19.48 2.09
CA LEU A 478 11.69 -19.40 2.85
C LEU A 478 11.83 -20.03 4.25
N LYS A 479 12.59 -21.12 4.37
CA LYS A 479 12.93 -21.69 5.67
C LYS A 479 13.78 -20.73 6.52
N LEU A 480 14.79 -20.10 5.92
CA LEU A 480 15.63 -19.12 6.63
C LEU A 480 14.86 -17.88 7.07
N LEU A 481 13.86 -17.43 6.30
CA LEU A 481 12.95 -16.37 6.71
C LEU A 481 12.04 -16.80 7.87
N SER A 482 11.61 -18.06 7.91
CA SER A 482 10.86 -18.61 9.07
C SER A 482 11.75 -18.67 10.31
N ASP A 483 13.02 -19.03 10.17
CA ASP A 483 14.01 -18.98 11.26
C ASP A 483 14.24 -17.54 11.76
N ALA A 484 14.26 -16.54 10.85
CA ALA A 484 14.36 -15.13 11.21
C ALA A 484 13.09 -14.65 11.94
N GLU A 485 11.90 -15.03 11.46
CA GLU A 485 10.64 -14.71 12.11
C GLU A 485 10.57 -15.30 13.52
N ARG A 486 11.05 -16.53 13.72
CA ARG A 486 11.16 -17.14 15.06
C ARG A 486 11.93 -16.25 16.03
N ILE A 487 13.07 -15.69 15.61
CA ILE A 487 13.86 -14.76 16.44
C ILE A 487 13.04 -13.51 16.77
N LEU A 488 12.37 -12.91 15.77
CA LEU A 488 11.56 -11.70 15.96
C LEU A 488 10.41 -11.92 16.96
N ILE A 489 9.74 -13.07 16.85
CA ILE A 489 8.60 -13.43 17.70
C ILE A 489 9.06 -13.80 19.12
N ASP A 490 10.16 -14.55 19.27
CA ASP A 490 10.70 -14.91 20.59
C ASP A 490 11.28 -13.68 21.31
N ASP A 491 11.90 -12.75 20.58
CA ASP A 491 12.35 -11.46 21.10
C ASP A 491 11.17 -10.50 21.35
N VAL A 492 9.99 -10.76 20.79
CA VAL A 492 8.84 -9.84 20.80
C VAL A 492 9.27 -8.44 20.33
N GLY A 493 9.90 -8.38 19.15
CA GLY A 493 10.26 -7.10 18.52
C GLY A 493 9.02 -6.25 18.16
N GLN A 494 7.90 -6.94 17.95
CA GLN A 494 6.55 -6.39 17.75
C GLN A 494 5.54 -7.36 18.38
N ILE A 495 4.32 -6.90 18.64
CA ILE A 495 3.22 -7.74 19.12
C ILE A 495 2.17 -7.86 18.01
N PRO A 496 2.20 -8.91 17.17
CA PRO A 496 1.11 -9.21 16.24
C PRO A 496 -0.17 -9.48 17.04
N LEU A 497 -1.29 -8.92 16.58
CA LEU A 497 -2.59 -9.06 17.23
C LEU A 497 -3.60 -9.75 16.32
N LEU A 498 -3.75 -9.24 15.09
CA LEU A 498 -4.77 -9.70 14.14
C LEU A 498 -4.22 -9.67 12.71
N TYR A 499 -4.64 -10.59 11.85
CA TYR A 499 -4.43 -10.48 10.41
C TYR A 499 -5.61 -9.78 9.73
N TYR A 500 -5.30 -8.89 8.79
CA TYR A 500 -6.31 -8.14 8.05
C TYR A 500 -7.14 -9.04 7.13
N SER A 501 -8.31 -8.53 6.78
CA SER A 501 -9.13 -9.03 5.69
C SER A 501 -9.58 -7.82 4.89
N TYR A 502 -9.59 -7.92 3.56
CA TYR A 502 -10.14 -6.85 2.72
C TYR A 502 -11.66 -6.87 2.83
N LYS A 503 -12.29 -5.70 2.66
CA LYS A 503 -13.74 -5.53 2.82
C LYS A 503 -14.26 -4.56 1.78
N ASN A 504 -14.56 -5.10 0.60
CA ASN A 504 -15.03 -4.29 -0.52
C ASN A 504 -16.55 -4.35 -0.63
N LEU A 505 -17.18 -3.18 -0.79
CA LEU A 505 -18.48 -3.09 -1.44
C LEU A 505 -18.26 -2.89 -2.92
N VAL A 506 -18.87 -3.73 -3.74
CA VAL A 506 -18.70 -3.72 -5.20
C VAL A 506 -20.05 -3.83 -5.88
N SER A 507 -20.42 -2.79 -6.63
CA SER A 507 -21.65 -2.76 -7.41
C SER A 507 -21.70 -3.92 -8.39
N SER A 508 -22.87 -4.54 -8.55
CA SER A 508 -23.08 -5.63 -9.52
C SER A 508 -22.84 -5.21 -10.98
N LYS A 509 -22.83 -3.90 -11.26
CA LYS A 509 -22.53 -3.32 -12.57
C LYS A 509 -21.05 -3.36 -12.93
N LEU A 510 -20.16 -3.48 -11.94
CA LEU A 510 -18.72 -3.59 -12.19
C LEU A 510 -18.35 -5.01 -12.59
N LYS A 511 -17.54 -5.13 -13.65
CA LYS A 511 -16.90 -6.37 -14.10
C LYS A 511 -15.39 -6.21 -14.08
N GLY A 512 -14.64 -7.30 -13.90
CA GLY A 512 -13.17 -7.27 -13.85
C GLY A 512 -12.58 -6.80 -12.52
N PHE A 513 -13.39 -6.75 -11.47
CA PHE A 513 -12.94 -6.57 -10.09
C PHE A 513 -12.78 -7.97 -9.48
N ASP A 514 -11.58 -8.55 -9.57
CA ASP A 514 -11.30 -9.91 -9.12
C ASP A 514 -10.69 -9.90 -7.72
N GLU A 515 -11.17 -10.79 -6.85
CA GLU A 515 -10.66 -10.95 -5.49
C GLU A 515 -9.22 -11.49 -5.50
N ASN A 516 -8.33 -10.84 -4.76
CA ASN A 516 -6.93 -11.27 -4.61
C ASN A 516 -6.37 -10.85 -3.24
N VAL A 517 -5.35 -11.57 -2.77
CA VAL A 517 -4.79 -11.39 -1.42
C VAL A 517 -4.01 -10.08 -1.20
N MET A 518 -3.79 -9.31 -2.28
CA MET A 518 -3.19 -7.97 -2.23
C MET A 518 -4.25 -6.86 -2.28
N ASP A 519 -5.53 -7.21 -2.45
CA ASP A 519 -6.65 -6.28 -2.68
C ASP A 519 -6.41 -5.26 -3.81
N VAL A 520 -5.72 -5.70 -4.86
CA VAL A 520 -5.33 -4.85 -6.00
C VAL A 520 -6.36 -4.93 -7.11
N HIS A 521 -7.01 -3.79 -7.40
CA HIS A 521 -8.03 -3.68 -8.46
C HIS A 521 -7.71 -2.54 -9.44
N PRO A 522 -6.83 -2.75 -10.44
CA PRO A 522 -6.45 -1.69 -11.38
C PRO A 522 -7.63 -1.31 -12.29
N THR A 523 -7.96 -0.01 -12.34
CA THR A 523 -9.19 0.45 -13.02
C THR A 523 -9.18 0.19 -14.52
N ARG A 524 -8.00 0.10 -15.14
CA ARG A 524 -7.84 -0.23 -16.57
C ARG A 524 -8.46 -1.58 -16.97
N PHE A 525 -8.61 -2.50 -16.03
CA PHE A 525 -9.19 -3.82 -16.27
C PHE A 525 -10.67 -3.91 -15.85
N VAL A 526 -11.23 -2.82 -15.34
CA VAL A 526 -12.64 -2.76 -14.92
C VAL A 526 -13.51 -2.25 -16.08
N SER A 527 -14.73 -2.77 -16.17
CA SER A 527 -15.79 -2.21 -17.00
C SER A 527 -17.07 -2.04 -16.20
N LYS A 528 -17.98 -1.18 -16.67
CA LYS A 528 -19.25 -0.88 -16.02
C LYS A 528 -20.40 -0.92 -17.03
N ASP A 529 -21.45 -1.65 -16.66
CA ASP A 529 -22.68 -1.83 -17.45
C ASP A 529 -23.71 -0.72 -17.24
#